data_AF-X1QM65-F1
#
_entry.id   AF-X1QM65-F1
#
_cell.length_a   1.000
_cell.length_b   1.000
_cell.length_c   1.000
_cell.angle_alpha   90.00
_cell.angle_beta   90.00
_cell.angle_gamma   90.00
#
_symmetry.space_group_name_H-M   'P 1'
#
loop_
_entity.id
_entity.type
_entity.pdbx_description
1 polymer ?
#
loop_
_entity_poly.entity_id
_entity_poly.type
_entity_poly.pdbx_seq_one_letter_code
_entity_poly.pdbx_strand_id
1 'polypeptide(L)'
;MGFTLKIINPPEGYYRWTALFYNEPRIYSPVLELDELWDYPDDPQGRTDLMVRVFDSDLREIFTDSNLGPIEDGKSYTYDCSTGALYEAAIPMLWP
;
A
#
# COMPACT_ATOMS: atom_id res chain seq x y z
N MET A 1 -11.25 -0.14 -13.20
CA MET A 1 -9.78 -0.12 -13.28
C MET A 1 -9.34 -0.75 -11.97
N GLY A 2 -8.16 -0.47 -11.42
CA GLY A 2 -7.90 -0.80 -10.02
C GLY A 2 -7.19 0.36 -9.32
N PHE A 3 -6.29 0.11 -8.39
CA PHE A 3 -5.55 1.19 -7.72
C PHE A 3 -4.05 0.92 -7.68
N THR A 4 -3.29 1.98 -7.50
CA THR A 4 -1.85 1.90 -7.24
C THR A 4 -1.56 2.33 -5.80
N LEU A 5 -0.69 1.61 -5.11
CA LEU A 5 -0.23 1.95 -3.77
C LEU A 5 1.30 1.97 -3.70
N LYS A 6 1.84 2.92 -2.96
CA LYS A 6 3.23 2.91 -2.49
C LYS A 6 3.31 3.30 -1.03
N ILE A 7 4.45 3.01 -0.40
CA ILE A 7 4.76 3.48 0.94
C ILE A 7 5.91 4.49 0.91
N ILE A 8 5.97 5.37 1.91
CA ILE A 8 7.10 6.29 2.16
C ILE A 8 7.44 6.31 3.64
N ASN A 9 8.64 6.82 3.95
CA ASN A 9 9.16 6.95 5.31
C ASN A 9 9.04 5.67 6.15
N PRO A 10 9.46 4.50 5.63
CA PRO A 10 9.39 3.27 6.40
C PRO A 10 10.28 3.35 7.66
N PRO A 11 10.01 2.53 8.70
CA PRO A 11 10.85 2.47 9.88
C PRO A 11 12.30 2.10 9.55
N GLU A 12 13.22 2.48 10.44
CA GLU A 12 14.63 2.08 10.34
C GLU A 12 14.75 0.54 10.28
N GLY A 13 15.66 0.05 9.44
CA GLY A 13 15.84 -1.39 9.21
C GLY A 13 14.91 -1.99 8.14
N TYR A 14 14.12 -1.15 7.46
CA TYR A 14 13.32 -1.55 6.29
C TYR A 14 14.13 -2.33 5.25
N TYR A 15 13.55 -3.41 4.75
CA TYR A 15 14.02 -4.14 3.58
C TYR A 15 12.92 -4.32 2.52
N ARG A 16 11.72 -4.77 2.92
CA ARG A 16 10.60 -5.03 2.00
C ARG A 16 9.25 -4.68 2.62
N TRP A 17 8.23 -4.55 1.80
CA TRP A 17 6.84 -4.41 2.25
C TRP A 17 5.88 -5.29 1.47
N THR A 18 4.68 -5.43 2.01
CA THR A 18 3.52 -6.00 1.32
C THR A 18 2.29 -5.29 1.84
N ALA A 19 1.23 -5.34 1.06
CA ALA A 19 -0.08 -4.92 1.51
C ALA A 19 -1.09 -6.03 1.25
N LEU A 20 -2.13 -6.06 2.08
CA LEU A 20 -3.25 -6.93 1.84
C LEU A 20 -4.56 -6.34 2.33
N PHE A 21 -5.60 -6.82 1.70
CA PHE A 21 -6.97 -6.65 2.10
C PHE A 21 -7.32 -7.74 3.13
N TYR A 22 -7.58 -7.37 4.38
CA TYR A 22 -7.63 -8.35 5.48
C TYR A 22 -8.97 -9.13 5.56
N ASN A 23 -10.08 -8.51 5.17
CA ASN A 23 -11.39 -9.16 5.05
C ASN A 23 -11.49 -10.00 3.78
N GLU A 24 -12.38 -10.99 3.80
CA GLU A 24 -12.60 -11.94 2.71
C GLU A 24 -13.20 -11.28 1.44
N PRO A 25 -12.70 -11.61 0.23
CA PRO A 25 -11.51 -12.42 -0.02
C PRO A 25 -10.24 -11.67 0.37
N ARG A 26 -9.33 -12.39 1.03
CA ARG A 26 -7.99 -11.86 1.31
C ARG A 26 -7.20 -11.77 0.02
N ILE A 27 -6.73 -10.58 -0.30
CA ILE A 27 -5.96 -10.28 -1.50
C ILE A 27 -4.63 -9.68 -1.06
N TYR A 28 -3.53 -10.20 -1.59
CA TYR A 28 -2.18 -9.79 -1.23
C TYR A 28 -1.50 -9.13 -2.43
N SER A 29 -0.71 -8.10 -2.15
CA SER A 29 0.33 -7.66 -3.07
C SER A 29 1.46 -8.71 -3.10
N PRO A 30 2.34 -8.64 -4.11
CA PRO A 30 3.68 -9.23 -4.00
C PRO A 30 4.45 -8.66 -2.80
N VAL A 31 5.62 -9.25 -2.51
CA VAL A 31 6.59 -8.63 -1.62
C VAL A 31 7.42 -7.66 -2.44
N LEU A 32 7.38 -6.38 -2.07
CA LEU A 32 7.86 -5.25 -2.86
C LEU A 32 9.06 -4.54 -2.20
N GLU A 33 9.92 -3.95 -3.00
CA GLU A 33 10.96 -2.99 -2.58
C GLU A 33 10.35 -1.59 -2.37
N LEU A 34 11.12 -0.63 -1.82
CA LEU A 34 10.58 0.68 -1.41
C LEU A 34 10.12 1.54 -2.59
N ASP A 35 10.83 1.43 -3.70
CA ASP A 35 10.54 2.14 -4.95
C ASP A 35 9.50 1.42 -5.82
N GLU A 36 9.15 0.18 -5.48
CA GLU A 36 8.12 -0.59 -6.17
C GLU A 36 6.71 -0.18 -5.74
N LEU A 37 5.79 -0.23 -6.71
CA LEU A 37 4.38 0.07 -6.54
C LEU A 37 3.59 -1.23 -6.49
N TRP A 38 2.51 -1.26 -5.71
CA TRP A 38 1.49 -2.27 -5.87
C TRP A 38 0.40 -1.77 -6.81
N ASP A 39 0.38 -2.31 -8.03
CA ASP A 39 -0.72 -2.12 -8.98
C ASP A 39 -1.74 -3.25 -8.82
N TYR A 40 -2.84 -2.96 -8.11
CA TYR A 40 -3.97 -3.88 -8.00
C TYR A 40 -4.89 -3.72 -9.22
N PRO A 41 -5.25 -4.79 -9.95
CA PRO A 41 -5.93 -4.66 -11.24
C PRO A 41 -7.46 -4.51 -11.17
N ASP A 42 -8.09 -4.84 -10.04
CA ASP A 42 -9.56 -4.88 -9.92
C ASP A 42 -10.11 -3.73 -9.06
N ASP A 43 -11.43 -3.53 -9.12
CA ASP A 43 -12.14 -2.51 -8.35
C ASP A 43 -12.08 -2.83 -6.84
N PRO A 44 -11.46 -1.96 -6.01
CA PRO A 44 -11.38 -2.14 -4.56
C PRO A 44 -12.71 -1.91 -3.84
N GLN A 45 -13.79 -1.49 -4.52
CA GLN A 45 -15.15 -1.34 -4.00
C GLN A 45 -15.25 -0.52 -2.71
N GLY A 46 -14.41 0.53 -2.57
CA GLY A 46 -14.43 1.41 -1.40
C GLY A 46 -13.93 0.75 -0.13
N ARG A 47 -13.11 -0.32 -0.22
CA ARG A 47 -12.62 -1.05 0.95
C ARG A 47 -11.83 -0.15 1.91
N THR A 48 -12.01 -0.42 3.20
CA THR A 48 -11.46 0.36 4.32
C THR A 48 -10.56 -0.47 5.24
N ASP A 49 -10.16 -1.65 4.78
CA ASP A 49 -9.46 -2.65 5.56
C ASP A 49 -8.18 -3.10 4.86
N LEU A 50 -7.58 -2.20 4.08
CA LEU A 50 -6.23 -2.33 3.59
C LEU A 50 -5.26 -2.33 4.80
N MET A 51 -4.30 -3.25 4.76
CA MET A 51 -3.25 -3.39 5.75
C MET A 51 -1.89 -3.34 5.04
N VAL A 52 -0.97 -2.55 5.56
CA VAL A 52 0.41 -2.44 5.10
C VAL A 52 1.31 -3.11 6.13
N ARG A 53 2.22 -3.97 5.67
CA ARG A 53 3.21 -4.65 6.51
C ARG A 53 4.60 -4.42 5.94
N VAL A 54 5.55 -4.22 6.83
CA VAL A 54 6.93 -3.89 6.51
C VAL A 54 7.86 -4.85 7.23
N PHE A 55 8.90 -5.30 6.54
CA PHE A 55 9.83 -6.33 6.98
C PHE A 55 11.27 -5.87 6.93
N ASP A 56 12.09 -6.41 7.83
CA ASP A 56 13.55 -6.28 7.82
C ASP A 56 14.23 -7.29 6.86
N SER A 57 15.56 -7.27 6.83
CA SER A 57 16.36 -8.17 5.97
C SER A 57 16.25 -9.65 6.32
N ASP A 58 15.84 -9.97 7.55
CA ASP A 58 15.56 -11.34 8.01
C ASP A 58 14.10 -11.75 7.70
N LEU A 59 13.34 -10.91 6.98
CA LEU A 59 11.91 -11.05 6.72
C LEU A 59 11.05 -11.06 7.99
N ARG A 60 11.52 -10.46 9.08
CA ARG A 60 10.71 -10.24 10.28
C ARG A 60 9.88 -8.98 10.10
N GLU A 61 8.61 -9.05 10.49
CA GLU A 61 7.73 -7.89 10.50
C GLU A 61 8.22 -6.89 11.55
N ILE A 62 8.52 -5.67 11.11
CA ILE A 62 8.97 -4.57 11.96
C ILE A 62 7.93 -3.46 12.07
N PHE A 63 6.93 -3.46 11.19
CA PHE A 63 5.81 -2.53 11.23
C PHE A 63 4.59 -3.11 10.54
N THR A 64 3.42 -2.78 11.08
CA THR A 64 2.12 -3.10 10.50
C THR A 64 1.15 -1.97 10.81
N ASP A 65 0.32 -1.62 9.83
CA ASP A 65 -0.84 -0.77 10.06
C ASP A 65 -2.02 -1.24 9.22
N SER A 66 -3.23 -1.01 9.71
CA SER A 66 -4.46 -1.63 9.21
C SER A 66 -5.64 -0.65 9.23
N ASN A 67 -6.76 -1.08 8.63
CA ASN A 67 -7.96 -0.25 8.47
C ASN A 67 -7.70 1.02 7.63
N LEU A 68 -6.83 0.90 6.61
CA LEU A 68 -6.53 1.97 5.69
C LEU A 68 -7.62 2.04 4.60
N GLY A 69 -8.05 3.25 4.28
CA GLY A 69 -9.04 3.54 3.25
C GLY A 69 -10.02 4.65 3.65
N PRO A 70 -11.08 4.89 2.86
CA PRO A 70 -11.52 4.08 1.73
C PRO A 70 -10.57 4.09 0.53
N ILE A 71 -10.49 2.96 -0.19
CA ILE A 71 -9.74 2.79 -1.43
C ILE A 71 -10.72 2.80 -2.60
N GLU A 72 -10.55 3.74 -3.53
CA GLU A 72 -11.42 3.96 -4.68
C GLU A 72 -10.77 3.47 -5.97
N ASP A 73 -11.61 3.07 -6.94
CA ASP A 73 -11.17 2.65 -8.27
C ASP A 73 -10.50 3.81 -9.05
N GLY A 74 -9.43 3.49 -9.76
CA GLY A 74 -8.69 4.41 -10.63
C GLY A 74 -7.81 5.42 -9.89
N LYS A 75 -7.59 5.22 -8.59
CA LYS A 75 -6.80 6.13 -7.74
C LYS A 75 -5.40 5.63 -7.48
N SER A 76 -4.55 6.54 -7.04
CA SER A 76 -3.19 6.25 -6.63
C SER A 76 -2.96 6.78 -5.22
N TYR A 77 -2.39 5.94 -4.37
CA TYR A 77 -2.24 6.21 -2.96
C TYR A 77 -0.77 6.16 -2.54
N THR A 78 -0.42 7.06 -1.63
CA THR A 78 0.85 7.03 -0.90
C THR A 78 0.56 6.90 0.58
N TYR A 79 1.08 5.84 1.18
CA TYR A 79 0.98 5.62 2.61
C TYR A 79 2.28 6.05 3.31
N ASP A 80 2.20 6.96 4.27
CA ASP A 80 3.35 7.41 5.04
C ASP A 80 3.44 6.65 6.36
N CYS A 81 4.40 5.72 6.44
CA CYS A 81 4.60 4.87 7.62
C CYS A 81 4.98 5.65 8.89
N SER A 82 5.48 6.88 8.77
CA SER A 82 5.86 7.70 9.93
C SER A 82 4.68 8.45 10.55
N THR A 83 3.65 8.75 9.75
CA THR A 83 2.47 9.50 10.19
C THR A 83 1.21 8.63 10.28
N GLY A 84 1.20 7.43 9.69
CA GLY A 84 0.02 6.57 9.63
C GLY A 84 -1.06 7.06 8.66
N ALA A 85 -0.70 8.00 7.78
CA ALA A 85 -1.66 8.65 6.90
C ALA A 85 -1.58 8.10 5.47
N LEU A 86 -2.75 7.84 4.89
CA LEU A 86 -2.93 7.46 3.50
C LEU A 86 -3.41 8.68 2.71
N TYR A 87 -2.63 9.11 1.73
CA TYR A 87 -2.95 10.26 0.89
C TYR A 87 -3.21 9.80 -0.55
N GLU A 88 -4.22 10.38 -1.18
CA GLU A 88 -4.36 10.30 -2.64
C GLU A 88 -3.22 11.10 -3.27
N ALA A 89 -2.29 10.41 -3.91
CA ALA A 89 -1.27 11.05 -4.70
C ALA A 89 -1.84 11.25 -6.09
N ALA A 90 -2.04 12.51 -6.50
CA ALA A 90 -2.18 12.81 -7.91
C ALA A 90 -0.87 12.36 -8.59
N ILE A 91 -0.88 11.21 -9.26
CA ILE A 91 0.16 10.94 -10.25
C ILE A 91 0.05 12.09 -11.23
N PRO A 92 1.10 12.92 -11.43
CA PRO A 92 1.03 13.96 -12.43
C PRO A 92 0.68 13.26 -13.75
N MET A 93 -0.52 13.51 -14.26
CA MET A 93 -0.92 13.04 -15.58
C MET A 93 0.05 13.66 -16.56
N LEU A 94 1.08 12.93 -16.94
CA LEU A 94 1.93 13.26 -18.08
C LEU A 94 1.10 13.00 -19.33
N TRP A 95 0.25 13.95 -19.73
CA TRP A 95 -0.37 14.04 -21.06
C TRP A 95 -0.17 15.46 -21.60
N PRO A 96 -0.07 15.66 -22.92
CA PRO A 96 -0.70 14.87 -23.98
C PRO A 96 0.24 13.99 -24.83
#